data_AF-A0A1G1HXB0-F1
#
_entry.id   AF-A0A1G1HXB0-F1
#
_cell.length_a   1.000
_cell.length_b   1.000
_cell.length_c   1.000
_cell.angle_alpha   90.00
_cell.angle_beta   90.00
_cell.angle_gamma   90.00
#
_symmetry.space_group_name_H-M   'P 1'
#
loop_
_entity.id
_entity.type
_entity.pdbx_description
1 polymer ?
#
loop_
_entity_poly.entity_id
_entity_poly.type
_entity_poly.pdbx_seq_one_letter_code
_entity_poly.pdbx_strand_id
1 'polypeptide(L)'
;MKPSLLARIGVLLVGIVTGACTPAPSNVLKIGAAGPMTGDQSKMGIDLRHGVELAVEEWNARGGVLGKRIVVQVEDDQHDPKQAVAVANKLVHSGVVGVIGHWNSSASIPASGVYSQAKVVMITPASTNPRLTEQGFPTIFRVCGRDDQQGPLAARFVRERFPTAAVAVLHDKTTYGQGLAEEFQKALGSGPRVVFGSGITQGDKDFRAVLTTVKAARPEIIFFGGIYPEAALLVRQARELGLIAPFISGDGTYDQKFLEIAGPAADGTYLTFGPDPADFPQSQAFL
;
A
#
# COMPACT_ATOMS: atom_id res chain seq x y z
N MET A 1 60.24 -24.40 -78.97
CA MET A 1 60.45 -23.50 -77.82
C MET A 1 59.23 -23.59 -76.89
N LYS A 2 59.42 -24.13 -75.67
CA LYS A 2 58.78 -23.79 -74.36
C LYS A 2 57.22 -23.67 -74.24
N PRO A 3 56.63 -23.82 -73.03
CA PRO A 3 55.62 -24.86 -72.74
C PRO A 3 54.30 -24.33 -72.09
N SER A 4 53.51 -25.25 -71.50
CA SER A 4 52.57 -25.07 -70.35
C SER A 4 51.12 -24.67 -70.74
N LEU A 5 50.03 -24.95 -69.99
CA LEU A 5 49.82 -25.49 -68.64
C LEU A 5 48.32 -25.89 -68.50
N LEU A 6 48.03 -27.01 -67.84
CA LEU A 6 46.70 -27.37 -67.31
C LEU A 6 46.40 -26.58 -66.02
N ALA A 7 45.22 -25.97 -65.86
CA ALA A 7 44.72 -25.57 -64.53
C ALA A 7 43.18 -25.36 -64.47
N ARG A 8 42.51 -26.39 -63.94
CA ARG A 8 41.39 -26.41 -62.96
C ARG A 8 40.50 -25.15 -62.84
N ILE A 9 39.24 -25.27 -63.25
CA ILE A 9 38.13 -24.38 -62.86
C ILE A 9 37.66 -24.79 -61.45
N GLY A 10 37.84 -23.90 -60.47
CA GLY A 10 37.33 -24.03 -59.12
C GLY A 10 35.88 -23.53 -59.01
N VAL A 11 35.00 -24.36 -58.46
CA VAL A 11 33.62 -24.00 -58.09
C VAL A 11 33.65 -23.11 -56.85
N LEU A 12 33.15 -21.88 -56.96
CA LEU A 12 33.00 -20.94 -55.86
C LEU A 12 31.70 -21.25 -55.10
N LEU A 13 31.82 -21.89 -53.93
CA LEU A 13 30.72 -22.04 -52.97
C LEU A 13 30.51 -20.72 -52.22
N VAL A 14 29.45 -20.00 -52.56
CA VAL A 14 28.98 -18.83 -51.79
C VAL A 14 28.24 -19.36 -50.56
N GLY A 15 28.90 -19.39 -49.42
CA GLY A 15 28.28 -19.70 -48.14
C GLY A 15 27.38 -18.55 -47.68
N ILE A 16 26.07 -18.75 -47.73
CA ILE A 16 25.09 -17.87 -47.08
C ILE A 16 25.22 -18.11 -45.58
N VAL A 17 25.91 -17.19 -44.88
CA VAL A 17 25.90 -17.12 -43.42
C VAL A 17 24.55 -16.52 -43.01
N THR A 18 23.57 -17.39 -42.74
CA THR A 18 22.36 -17.01 -42.00
C THR A 18 22.75 -16.70 -40.57
N GLY A 19 23.18 -15.45 -40.32
CA GLY A 19 23.36 -14.93 -38.98
C GLY A 19 22.03 -14.98 -38.23
N ALA A 20 21.86 -16.01 -37.41
CA ALA A 20 20.77 -16.09 -36.45
C ALA A 20 20.92 -14.89 -35.49
N CYS A 21 20.13 -13.85 -35.71
CA CYS A 21 20.00 -12.73 -34.80
C CYS A 21 19.26 -13.23 -33.56
N THR A 22 19.98 -13.82 -32.60
CA THR A 22 19.48 -14.00 -31.25
C THR A 22 19.24 -12.60 -30.69
N PRO A 23 18.01 -12.24 -30.26
CA PRO A 23 17.77 -10.96 -29.62
C PRO A 23 18.71 -10.86 -28.42
N ALA A 24 19.52 -9.80 -28.36
CA ALA A 24 20.33 -9.53 -27.18
C ALA A 24 19.39 -9.51 -25.96
N PRO A 25 19.75 -10.17 -24.84
CA PRO A 25 18.92 -10.15 -23.65
C PRO A 25 18.58 -8.71 -23.30
N SER A 26 17.29 -8.40 -23.08
CA SER A 26 16.87 -7.07 -22.62
C SER A 26 17.79 -6.63 -21.47
N ASN A 27 18.48 -5.52 -21.67
CA ASN A 27 19.38 -4.96 -20.67
C ASN A 27 18.62 -4.20 -19.56
N VAL A 28 17.31 -4.41 -19.49
CA VAL A 28 16.38 -3.76 -18.57
C VAL A 28 15.63 -4.79 -17.74
N LEU A 29 15.57 -4.56 -16.43
CA LEU A 29 14.67 -5.21 -15.49
C LEU A 29 13.48 -4.28 -15.22
N LYS A 30 12.25 -4.76 -15.45
CA LYS A 30 11.05 -3.97 -15.17
C LYS A 30 10.50 -4.30 -13.79
N ILE A 31 10.24 -3.29 -12.98
CA ILE A 31 9.54 -3.41 -11.70
C ILE A 31 8.23 -2.63 -11.79
N GLY A 32 7.13 -3.20 -11.32
CA GLY A 32 5.86 -2.50 -11.19
C GLY A 32 5.80 -1.68 -9.92
N ALA A 33 5.19 -0.50 -9.98
CA ALA A 33 4.73 0.24 -8.81
C ALA A 33 3.23 0.47 -8.95
N ALA A 34 2.42 -0.04 -8.02
CA ALA A 34 0.96 0.00 -8.13
C ALA A 34 0.31 0.54 -6.86
N GLY A 35 -0.59 1.51 -7.02
CA GLY A 35 -1.31 2.15 -5.92
C GLY A 35 -2.26 3.24 -6.44
N PRO A 36 -2.93 3.98 -5.55
CA PRO A 36 -3.85 5.04 -5.93
C PRO A 36 -3.06 6.28 -6.39
N MET A 37 -2.76 6.37 -7.68
CA MET A 37 -1.98 7.48 -8.24
C MET A 37 -2.85 8.71 -8.49
N THR A 38 -4.16 8.52 -8.62
CA THR A 38 -5.16 9.57 -8.77
C THR A 38 -6.26 9.47 -7.70
N GLY A 39 -7.19 10.41 -7.70
CA GLY A 39 -8.28 10.45 -6.73
C GLY A 39 -7.89 11.05 -5.38
N ASP A 40 -8.73 10.81 -4.38
CA ASP A 40 -8.61 11.40 -3.04
C ASP A 40 -7.47 10.81 -2.21
N GLN A 41 -6.97 9.63 -2.56
CA GLN A 41 -5.80 9.00 -1.94
C GLN A 41 -4.50 9.19 -2.74
N SER A 42 -4.51 10.01 -3.80
CA SER A 42 -3.37 10.21 -4.70
C SER A 42 -2.04 10.52 -3.99
N LYS A 43 -2.07 11.25 -2.87
CA LYS A 43 -0.88 11.53 -2.05
C LYS A 43 -0.13 10.26 -1.65
N MET A 44 -0.85 9.21 -1.22
CA MET A 44 -0.29 7.93 -0.82
C MET A 44 0.37 7.20 -2.00
N GLY A 45 -0.29 7.14 -3.16
CA GLY A 45 0.28 6.50 -4.35
C GLY A 45 1.47 7.28 -4.92
N ILE A 46 1.46 8.61 -4.82
CA ILE A 46 2.59 9.45 -5.20
C ILE A 46 3.79 9.21 -4.28
N ASP A 47 3.58 9.11 -2.96
CA ASP A 47 4.65 8.79 -2.01
C ASP A 47 5.23 7.39 -2.26
N LEU A 48 4.37 6.40 -2.52
CA LEU A 48 4.78 5.06 -2.98
C LEU A 48 5.68 5.15 -4.21
N ARG A 49 5.24 5.88 -5.24
CA ARG A 49 5.99 6.05 -6.49
C ARG A 49 7.35 6.67 -6.21
N HIS A 50 7.41 7.76 -5.47
CA HIS A 50 8.66 8.45 -5.15
C HIS A 50 9.63 7.54 -4.39
N GLY A 51 9.16 6.77 -3.41
CA GLY A 51 10.00 5.82 -2.69
C GLY A 51 10.58 4.73 -3.60
N VAL A 52 9.79 4.21 -4.55
CA VAL A 52 10.25 3.22 -5.53
C VAL A 52 11.24 3.83 -6.51
N GLU A 53 10.95 5.02 -7.04
CA GLU A 53 11.81 5.73 -7.99
C GLU A 53 13.17 6.06 -7.37
N LEU A 54 13.19 6.57 -6.14
CA LEU A 54 14.43 6.87 -5.41
C LEU A 54 15.30 5.63 -5.23
N ALA A 55 14.71 4.51 -4.75
CA ALA A 55 15.46 3.27 -4.59
C ALA A 55 16.01 2.76 -5.93
N VAL A 56 15.25 2.89 -7.01
CA VAL A 56 15.65 2.49 -8.36
C VAL A 56 16.79 3.36 -8.89
N GLU A 57 16.74 4.67 -8.66
CA GLU A 57 17.81 5.61 -9.02
C GLU A 57 19.11 5.24 -8.32
N GLU A 58 19.08 4.96 -7.01
CA GLU A 58 20.25 4.55 -6.23
C GLU A 58 20.87 3.23 -6.73
N TRP A 59 20.05 2.23 -7.03
CA TRP A 59 20.54 0.95 -7.56
C TRP A 59 21.10 1.10 -8.97
N ASN A 60 20.46 1.88 -9.83
CA ASN A 60 20.96 2.15 -11.18
C ASN A 60 22.29 2.91 -11.16
N ALA A 61 22.47 3.86 -10.24
CA ALA A 61 23.74 4.57 -10.06
C ALA A 61 24.90 3.63 -9.66
N ARG A 62 24.59 2.48 -9.03
CA ARG A 62 25.54 1.43 -8.67
C ARG A 62 25.77 0.38 -9.77
N GLY A 63 25.30 0.63 -10.99
CA GLY A 63 25.40 -0.31 -12.13
C GLY A 63 24.21 -1.24 -12.31
N GLY A 64 23.11 -0.99 -11.58
CA GLY A 64 21.89 -1.77 -11.65
C GLY A 64 21.98 -3.11 -10.90
N VAL A 65 21.11 -4.05 -11.26
CA VAL A 65 21.05 -5.38 -10.64
C VAL A 65 21.49 -6.42 -11.65
N LEU A 66 22.54 -7.18 -11.33
CA LEU A 66 23.18 -8.14 -12.23
C LEU A 66 23.59 -7.51 -13.58
N GLY A 67 24.03 -6.25 -13.54
CA GLY A 67 24.41 -5.45 -14.72
C GLY A 67 23.24 -4.95 -15.58
N LYS A 68 21.98 -5.16 -15.14
CA LYS A 68 20.78 -4.68 -15.85
C LYS A 68 20.24 -3.42 -15.19
N ARG A 69 19.86 -2.44 -16.02
CA ARG A 69 19.19 -1.21 -15.56
C ARG A 69 17.76 -1.52 -15.13
N ILE A 70 17.32 -1.02 -13.99
CA ILE A 70 15.94 -1.13 -13.53
C ILE A 70 15.11 0.00 -14.15
N VAL A 71 13.88 -0.30 -14.60
CA VAL A 71 12.87 0.67 -15.03
C VAL A 71 11.58 0.40 -14.28
N VAL A 72 10.96 1.47 -13.77
CA VAL A 72 9.68 1.40 -13.06
C VAL A 72 8.53 1.56 -14.05
N GLN A 73 7.55 0.67 -13.95
CA GLN A 73 6.25 0.82 -14.60
C GLN A 73 5.22 1.17 -13.52
N VAL A 74 4.78 2.42 -13.52
CA VAL A 74 3.81 2.94 -12.55
C VAL A 74 2.40 2.70 -13.09
N GLU A 75 1.52 2.18 -12.24
CA GLU A 75 0.13 1.90 -12.58
C GLU A 75 -0.81 2.41 -11.50
N ASP A 76 -1.93 2.97 -11.95
CA ASP A 76 -2.97 3.54 -11.09
C ASP A 76 -4.09 2.53 -10.84
N ASP A 77 -4.22 2.09 -9.59
CA ASP A 77 -5.31 1.22 -9.16
C ASP A 77 -6.54 1.99 -8.65
N GLN A 78 -6.43 3.31 -8.47
CA GLN A 78 -7.49 4.18 -7.95
C GLN A 78 -8.13 3.65 -6.67
N HIS A 79 -7.36 2.96 -5.82
CA HIS A 79 -7.84 2.25 -4.62
C HIS A 79 -9.07 1.34 -4.87
N ASP A 80 -9.30 0.91 -6.11
CA ASP A 80 -10.44 0.09 -6.52
C ASP A 80 -10.02 -1.38 -6.73
N PRO A 81 -10.71 -2.35 -6.11
CA PRO A 81 -10.36 -3.77 -6.22
C PRO A 81 -10.38 -4.32 -7.65
N LYS A 82 -11.30 -3.87 -8.51
CA LYS A 82 -11.39 -4.38 -9.89
C LYS A 82 -10.29 -3.79 -10.76
N GLN A 83 -10.03 -2.50 -10.61
CA GLN A 83 -8.93 -1.82 -11.28
C GLN A 83 -7.58 -2.39 -10.84
N ALA A 84 -7.40 -2.72 -9.55
CA ALA A 84 -6.19 -3.38 -9.05
C ALA A 84 -5.93 -4.73 -9.75
N VAL A 85 -6.96 -5.54 -10.00
CA VAL A 85 -6.84 -6.79 -10.78
C VAL A 85 -6.45 -6.50 -12.23
N ALA A 86 -7.02 -5.46 -12.86
CA ALA A 86 -6.66 -5.06 -14.22
C ALA A 86 -5.20 -4.60 -14.31
N VAL A 87 -4.75 -3.78 -13.35
CA VAL A 87 -3.37 -3.34 -13.19
C VAL A 87 -2.43 -4.54 -13.01
N ALA A 88 -2.78 -5.50 -12.16
CA ALA A 88 -1.97 -6.69 -11.95
C ALA A 88 -1.77 -7.49 -13.24
N ASN A 89 -2.84 -7.71 -14.01
CA ASN A 89 -2.75 -8.38 -15.32
C ASN A 89 -1.88 -7.59 -16.31
N LYS A 90 -2.00 -6.26 -16.33
CA LYS A 90 -1.19 -5.38 -17.19
C LYS A 90 0.29 -5.46 -16.85
N LEU A 91 0.65 -5.43 -15.56
CA LEU A 91 2.03 -5.53 -15.09
C LEU A 91 2.63 -6.90 -15.43
N VAL A 92 1.89 -7.98 -15.18
CA VAL A 92 2.29 -9.34 -15.57
C VAL A 92 2.54 -9.43 -17.08
N HIS A 93 1.59 -8.95 -17.89
CA HIS A 93 1.72 -8.95 -19.36
C HIS A 93 2.91 -8.12 -19.84
N SER A 94 3.24 -7.05 -19.13
CA SER A 94 4.37 -6.18 -19.46
C SER A 94 5.74 -6.78 -19.11
N GLY A 95 5.75 -7.93 -18.43
CA GLY A 95 6.95 -8.69 -18.07
C GLY A 95 7.72 -8.09 -16.89
N VAL A 96 7.02 -7.51 -15.91
CA VAL A 96 7.70 -7.09 -14.67
C VAL A 96 8.20 -8.29 -13.89
N VAL A 97 9.38 -8.17 -13.28
CA VAL A 97 9.97 -9.24 -12.46
C VAL A 97 9.47 -9.21 -11.01
N GLY A 98 8.86 -8.10 -10.60
CA GLY A 98 8.26 -7.91 -9.29
C GLY A 98 7.42 -6.63 -9.26
N VAL A 99 6.59 -6.50 -8.23
CA VAL A 99 5.71 -5.36 -8.01
C VAL A 99 5.89 -4.85 -6.59
N ILE A 100 6.04 -3.54 -6.45
CA ILE A 100 5.93 -2.83 -5.17
C ILE A 100 4.53 -2.21 -5.11
N GLY A 101 3.71 -2.69 -4.19
CA GLY A 101 2.29 -2.41 -4.13
C GLY A 101 1.47 -3.64 -3.74
N HIS A 102 0.14 -3.59 -3.78
CA HIS A 102 -0.65 -2.37 -3.86
C HIS A 102 -0.64 -1.64 -2.51
N TRP A 103 -1.21 -0.43 -2.45
CA TRP A 103 -1.27 0.34 -1.22
C TRP A 103 -2.36 -0.17 -0.27
N ASN A 104 -3.61 -0.23 -0.75
CA ASN A 104 -4.77 -0.59 0.05
C ASN A 104 -4.99 -2.11 0.12
N SER A 105 -5.35 -2.64 1.30
CA SER A 105 -5.65 -4.07 1.48
C SER A 105 -6.75 -4.58 0.53
N SER A 106 -7.77 -3.75 0.24
CA SER A 106 -8.84 -4.08 -0.71
C SER A 106 -8.36 -4.23 -2.16
N ALA A 107 -7.26 -3.57 -2.53
CA ALA A 107 -6.60 -3.72 -3.83
C ALA A 107 -5.59 -4.87 -3.83
N SER A 108 -4.73 -4.93 -2.81
CA SER A 108 -3.65 -5.92 -2.70
C SER A 108 -4.17 -7.36 -2.64
N ILE A 109 -5.22 -7.64 -1.88
CA ILE A 109 -5.74 -9.00 -1.71
C ILE A 109 -6.16 -9.63 -3.05
N PRO A 110 -7.05 -9.03 -3.86
CA PRO A 110 -7.41 -9.62 -5.15
C PRO A 110 -6.28 -9.57 -6.18
N ALA A 111 -5.45 -8.52 -6.20
CA ALA A 111 -4.30 -8.42 -7.11
C ALA A 111 -3.24 -9.52 -6.83
N SER A 112 -3.04 -9.87 -5.55
CA SER A 112 -2.04 -10.87 -5.11
C SER A 112 -2.25 -12.25 -5.77
N GLY A 113 -3.49 -12.65 -6.03
CA GLY A 113 -3.80 -13.90 -6.73
C GLY A 113 -3.26 -13.93 -8.16
N VAL A 114 -3.36 -12.81 -8.89
CA VAL A 114 -2.83 -12.67 -10.26
C VAL A 114 -1.31 -12.79 -10.25
N TYR A 115 -0.63 -12.06 -9.36
CA TYR A 115 0.83 -12.11 -9.25
C TYR A 115 1.32 -13.50 -8.85
N SER A 116 0.67 -14.14 -7.87
CA SER A 116 1.04 -15.50 -7.44
C SER A 116 0.87 -16.54 -8.54
N GLN A 117 -0.21 -16.48 -9.32
CA GLN A 117 -0.42 -17.38 -10.46
C GLN A 117 0.64 -17.18 -11.55
N ALA A 118 1.02 -15.92 -11.79
CA ALA A 118 2.08 -15.56 -12.73
C ALA A 118 3.51 -15.75 -12.19
N LYS A 119 3.66 -16.16 -10.92
CA LYS A 119 4.95 -16.27 -10.21
C LYS A 119 5.73 -14.94 -10.15
N VAL A 120 5.00 -13.82 -10.12
CA VAL A 120 5.57 -12.48 -9.91
C VAL A 120 5.54 -12.17 -8.42
N VAL A 121 6.66 -11.70 -7.89
CA VAL A 121 6.77 -11.27 -6.49
C VAL A 121 6.04 -9.96 -6.30
N MET A 122 5.21 -9.87 -5.27
CA MET A 122 4.58 -8.62 -4.83
C MET A 122 5.05 -8.30 -3.41
N ILE A 123 5.54 -7.09 -3.20
CA ILE A 123 5.91 -6.56 -1.89
C ILE A 123 5.08 -5.32 -1.62
N THR A 124 4.15 -5.39 -0.67
CA THR A 124 3.38 -4.20 -0.27
C THR A 124 4.10 -3.43 0.85
N PRO A 125 4.13 -2.09 0.78
CA PRO A 125 4.61 -1.26 1.88
C PRO A 125 3.50 -0.79 2.83
N ALA A 126 2.22 -1.07 2.55
CA ALA A 126 1.11 -0.44 3.28
C ALA A 126 -0.12 -1.33 3.54
N SER A 127 -0.25 -2.49 2.87
CA SER A 127 -1.42 -3.36 3.08
C SER A 127 -1.26 -4.24 4.31
N THR A 128 -1.90 -3.84 5.39
CA THR A 128 -1.78 -4.42 6.74
C THR A 128 -2.77 -5.54 7.05
N ASN A 129 -3.80 -5.76 6.24
CA ASN A 129 -4.82 -6.77 6.58
C ASN A 129 -4.23 -8.19 6.62
N PRO A 130 -4.33 -8.95 7.73
CA PRO A 130 -3.80 -10.30 7.90
C PRO A 130 -4.02 -11.23 6.71
N ARG A 131 -5.21 -11.16 6.11
CA ARG A 131 -5.63 -12.03 5.01
C ARG A 131 -4.65 -12.01 3.84
N LEU A 132 -4.00 -10.88 3.53
CA LEU A 132 -3.11 -10.77 2.37
C LEU A 132 -2.05 -11.88 2.33
N THR A 133 -1.38 -12.14 3.46
CA THR A 133 -0.32 -13.17 3.58
C THR A 133 -0.81 -14.49 4.18
N GLU A 134 -2.09 -14.60 4.50
CA GLU A 134 -2.71 -15.85 4.97
C GLU A 134 -3.37 -16.64 3.83
N GLN A 135 -3.38 -16.10 2.61
CA GLN A 135 -3.82 -16.81 1.40
C GLN A 135 -2.87 -17.95 0.96
N GLY A 136 -1.70 -18.08 1.59
CA GLY A 136 -0.74 -19.15 1.29
C GLY A 136 0.09 -18.93 0.02
N PHE A 137 0.10 -17.72 -0.53
CA PHE A 137 0.87 -17.39 -1.73
C PHE A 137 2.36 -17.16 -1.39
N PRO A 138 3.30 -17.91 -1.98
CA PRO A 138 4.73 -17.82 -1.64
C PRO A 138 5.43 -16.58 -2.23
N THR A 139 4.74 -15.82 -3.08
CA THR A 139 5.29 -14.65 -3.77
C THR A 139 4.85 -13.32 -3.16
N ILE A 140 4.12 -13.34 -2.04
CA ILE A 140 3.48 -12.16 -1.47
C ILE A 140 4.10 -11.82 -0.13
N PHE A 141 4.71 -10.64 -0.05
CA PHE A 141 5.45 -10.15 1.12
C PHE A 141 4.97 -8.76 1.52
N ARG A 142 5.35 -8.33 2.73
CA ARG A 142 5.08 -7.00 3.27
C ARG A 142 6.34 -6.42 3.88
N VAL A 143 6.45 -5.10 3.85
CA VAL A 143 7.41 -4.34 4.68
C VAL A 143 6.72 -3.46 5.72
N CYS A 144 5.42 -3.69 5.95
CA CYS A 144 4.60 -3.07 7.00
C CYS A 144 4.11 -4.10 8.03
N GLY A 145 3.56 -3.60 9.14
CA GLY A 145 2.90 -4.42 10.16
C GLY A 145 1.56 -5.01 9.72
N ARG A 146 0.82 -5.59 10.68
CA ARG A 146 -0.51 -6.18 10.46
C ARG A 146 -1.60 -5.60 11.35
N ASP A 147 -2.85 -5.69 10.91
CA ASP A 147 -4.01 -5.20 11.68
C ASP A 147 -4.22 -5.93 13.01
N ASP A 148 -3.89 -7.22 13.05
CA ASP A 148 -3.91 -8.05 14.28
C ASP A 148 -2.72 -7.77 15.22
N GLN A 149 -1.87 -6.80 14.88
CA GLN A 149 -0.88 -6.23 15.79
C GLN A 149 -1.26 -4.81 16.21
N GLN A 150 -1.66 -3.97 15.26
CA GLN A 150 -1.98 -2.56 15.54
C GLN A 150 -3.35 -2.40 16.25
N GLY A 151 -4.36 -3.22 15.92
CA GLY A 151 -5.65 -3.23 16.62
C GLY A 151 -5.50 -3.49 18.13
N PRO A 152 -4.80 -4.57 18.54
CA PRO A 152 -4.46 -4.81 19.94
C PRO A 152 -3.60 -3.72 20.59
N LEU A 153 -2.73 -3.05 19.84
CA LEU A 153 -1.95 -1.91 20.34
C LEU A 153 -2.87 -0.74 20.70
N ALA A 154 -3.79 -0.36 19.81
CA ALA A 154 -4.78 0.68 20.07
C ALA A 154 -5.70 0.30 21.24
N ALA A 155 -6.16 -0.95 21.31
CA ALA A 155 -6.99 -1.45 22.40
C ALA A 155 -6.28 -1.38 23.75
N ARG A 156 -4.99 -1.74 23.80
CA ARG A 156 -4.16 -1.61 24.99
C ARG A 156 -4.03 -0.16 25.43
N PHE A 157 -3.72 0.74 24.50
CA PHE A 157 -3.65 2.18 24.79
C PHE A 157 -4.95 2.69 25.42
N VAL A 158 -6.11 2.29 24.87
CA VAL A 158 -7.42 2.65 25.44
C VAL A 158 -7.61 2.07 26.84
N ARG A 159 -7.29 0.80 27.09
CA ARG A 159 -7.41 0.21 28.43
C ARG A 159 -6.52 0.89 29.47
N GLU A 160 -5.30 1.26 29.09
CA GLU A 160 -4.32 1.84 30.02
C GLU A 160 -4.63 3.32 30.33
N ARG A 161 -5.08 4.08 29.33
CA ARG A 161 -5.38 5.51 29.49
C ARG A 161 -6.82 5.79 29.87
N PHE A 162 -7.75 4.93 29.47
CA PHE A 162 -9.20 5.13 29.60
C PHE A 162 -9.90 3.82 30.04
N PRO A 163 -9.57 3.28 31.23
CA PRO A 163 -9.91 1.91 31.64
C PRO A 163 -11.41 1.60 31.71
N THR A 164 -12.28 2.61 31.74
CA THR A 164 -13.74 2.44 31.85
C THR A 164 -14.50 3.13 30.72
N ALA A 165 -13.82 3.56 29.65
CA ALA A 165 -14.41 4.43 28.65
C ALA A 165 -15.53 3.76 27.85
N ALA A 166 -16.58 4.53 27.59
CA ALA A 166 -17.52 4.27 26.50
C ALA A 166 -16.86 4.57 25.15
N VAL A 167 -16.76 3.56 24.27
CA VAL A 167 -16.09 3.67 22.97
C VAL A 167 -17.12 3.61 21.84
N ALA A 168 -17.10 4.58 20.92
CA ALA A 168 -17.74 4.45 19.63
C ALA A 168 -16.73 3.90 18.61
N VAL A 169 -17.09 2.83 17.90
CA VAL A 169 -16.23 2.19 16.90
C VAL A 169 -16.82 2.44 15.51
N LEU A 170 -16.10 3.18 14.69
CA LEU A 170 -16.47 3.49 13.31
C LEU A 170 -15.49 2.85 12.33
N HIS A 171 -15.94 2.61 11.10
CA HIS A 171 -15.05 2.17 10.02
C HIS A 171 -15.53 2.65 8.64
N ASP A 172 -14.67 2.64 7.64
CA ASP A 172 -14.99 3.07 6.26
C ASP A 172 -15.56 1.97 5.34
N LYS A 173 -15.88 0.80 5.92
CA LYS A 173 -16.35 -0.44 5.24
C LYS A 173 -15.34 -1.04 4.25
N THR A 174 -14.12 -0.51 4.15
CA THR A 174 -13.07 -1.15 3.36
C THR A 174 -12.53 -2.38 4.09
N THR A 175 -11.82 -3.25 3.35
CA THR A 175 -11.19 -4.44 3.95
C THR A 175 -10.18 -4.09 5.03
N TYR A 176 -9.48 -2.96 4.88
CA TYR A 176 -8.57 -2.45 5.90
C TYR A 176 -9.35 -1.87 7.09
N GLY A 177 -10.18 -0.85 6.84
CA GLY A 177 -10.81 -0.10 7.92
C GLY A 177 -11.73 -0.95 8.78
N GLN A 178 -12.54 -1.81 8.15
CA GLN A 178 -13.39 -2.74 8.90
C GLN A 178 -12.55 -3.78 9.66
N GLY A 179 -11.55 -4.39 9.02
CA GLY A 179 -10.70 -5.41 9.66
C GLY A 179 -9.93 -4.87 10.86
N LEU A 180 -9.41 -3.64 10.76
CA LEU A 180 -8.75 -2.97 11.86
C LEU A 180 -9.71 -2.66 13.02
N ALA A 181 -10.91 -2.17 12.73
CA ALA A 181 -11.93 -1.92 13.75
C ALA A 181 -12.37 -3.21 14.46
N GLU A 182 -12.47 -4.31 13.72
CA GLU A 182 -12.77 -5.63 14.28
C GLU A 182 -11.63 -6.15 15.19
N GLU A 183 -10.37 -6.06 14.78
CA GLU A 183 -9.23 -6.47 15.63
C GLU A 183 -9.09 -5.58 16.87
N PHE A 184 -9.33 -4.26 16.76
CA PHE A 184 -9.43 -3.37 17.92
C PHE A 184 -10.54 -3.81 18.88
N GLN A 185 -11.76 -4.00 18.37
CA GLN A 185 -12.91 -4.35 19.20
C GLN A 185 -12.73 -5.71 19.88
N LYS A 186 -12.21 -6.71 19.16
CA LYS A 186 -11.88 -8.03 19.67
C LYS A 186 -10.83 -7.95 20.78
N ALA A 187 -9.83 -7.09 20.63
CA ALA A 187 -8.75 -6.94 21.59
C ALA A 187 -9.10 -6.02 22.76
N LEU A 188 -10.22 -5.27 22.72
CA LEU A 188 -10.58 -4.28 23.75
C LEU A 188 -10.72 -4.90 25.14
N GLY A 189 -11.27 -6.11 25.22
CA GLY A 189 -11.38 -6.88 26.46
C GLY A 189 -12.37 -6.27 27.46
N SER A 190 -12.10 -6.49 28.76
CA SER A 190 -12.90 -5.91 29.85
C SER A 190 -12.40 -4.50 30.24
N GLY A 191 -13.31 -3.70 30.81
CA GLY A 191 -13.05 -2.31 31.18
C GLY A 191 -13.77 -1.35 30.23
N PRO A 192 -13.11 -0.86 29.15
CA PRO A 192 -13.79 -0.08 28.13
C PRO A 192 -14.90 -0.89 27.46
N ARG A 193 -15.98 -0.22 27.05
CA ARG A 193 -17.15 -0.86 26.45
C ARG A 193 -17.56 -0.17 25.16
N VAL A 194 -17.88 -0.95 24.13
CA VAL A 194 -18.42 -0.40 22.89
C VAL A 194 -19.87 0.03 23.12
N VAL A 195 -20.16 1.31 22.93
CA VAL A 195 -21.51 1.89 23.07
C VAL A 195 -22.19 2.18 21.74
N PHE A 196 -21.40 2.21 20.66
CA PHE A 196 -21.91 2.40 19.31
C PHE A 196 -20.93 1.78 18.29
N GLY A 197 -21.47 1.17 17.24
CA GLY A 197 -20.71 0.60 16.13
C GLY A 197 -21.37 0.96 14.80
N SER A 198 -20.64 1.50 13.83
CA SER A 198 -21.20 1.78 12.50
C SER A 198 -20.15 1.93 11.41
N GLY A 199 -20.52 1.60 10.18
CA GLY A 199 -19.72 1.89 8.99
C GLY A 199 -20.18 3.17 8.31
N ILE A 200 -19.24 4.02 7.91
CA ILE A 200 -19.46 5.11 6.95
C ILE A 200 -19.19 4.63 5.52
N THR A 201 -19.54 5.43 4.53
CA THR A 201 -19.20 5.14 3.13
C THR A 201 -17.98 5.95 2.73
N GLN A 202 -16.94 5.29 2.23
CA GLN A 202 -15.77 5.96 1.66
C GLN A 202 -16.17 6.91 0.53
N GLY A 203 -15.59 8.10 0.49
CA GLY A 203 -15.91 9.14 -0.49
C GLY A 203 -16.99 10.13 -0.04
N ASP A 204 -17.84 9.78 0.93
CA ASP A 204 -18.82 10.71 1.52
C ASP A 204 -18.11 11.94 2.13
N LYS A 205 -18.76 13.11 2.05
CA LYS A 205 -18.20 14.37 2.59
C LYS A 205 -18.97 14.90 3.80
N ASP A 206 -20.10 14.30 4.14
CA ASP A 206 -20.95 14.69 5.27
C ASP A 206 -21.22 13.48 6.17
N PHE A 207 -20.68 13.54 7.38
CA PHE A 207 -20.78 12.51 8.41
C PHE A 207 -21.66 12.97 9.58
N ARG A 208 -22.33 14.13 9.50
CA ARG A 208 -23.09 14.69 10.64
C ARG A 208 -24.21 13.77 11.11
N ALA A 209 -24.84 13.01 10.21
CA ALA A 209 -25.89 12.07 10.55
C ALA A 209 -25.36 10.95 11.49
N VAL A 210 -24.28 10.28 11.10
CA VAL A 210 -23.65 9.24 11.95
C VAL A 210 -23.10 9.86 13.23
N LEU A 211 -22.46 11.03 13.16
CA LEU A 211 -21.90 11.72 14.31
C LEU A 211 -22.95 12.19 15.32
N THR A 212 -24.16 12.51 14.87
CA THR A 212 -25.30 12.83 15.76
C THR A 212 -25.69 11.60 16.59
N THR A 213 -25.75 10.42 15.96
CA THR A 213 -26.02 9.15 16.65
C THR A 213 -24.88 8.79 17.59
N VAL A 214 -23.62 8.98 17.16
CA VAL A 214 -22.44 8.81 18.01
C VAL A 214 -22.53 9.71 19.23
N LYS A 215 -22.84 11.00 19.06
CA LYS A 215 -22.99 11.95 20.18
C LYS A 215 -24.09 11.51 21.15
N ALA A 216 -25.22 10.99 20.66
CA ALA A 216 -26.30 10.48 21.50
C ALA A 216 -25.88 9.27 22.35
N ALA A 217 -24.96 8.44 21.84
CA ALA A 217 -24.38 7.33 22.58
C ALA A 217 -23.38 7.77 23.69
N ARG A 218 -23.04 9.07 23.75
CA ARG A 218 -22.14 9.69 24.73
C ARG A 218 -20.79 8.94 24.89
N PRO A 219 -20.04 8.72 23.79
CA PRO A 219 -18.74 8.07 23.87
C PRO A 219 -17.73 9.01 24.54
N GLU A 220 -16.82 8.40 25.28
CA GLU A 220 -15.63 9.02 25.83
C GLU A 220 -14.43 8.86 24.87
N ILE A 221 -14.49 7.89 23.93
CA ILE A 221 -13.49 7.67 22.88
C ILE A 221 -14.19 7.35 21.56
N ILE A 222 -13.65 7.84 20.44
CA ILE A 222 -14.04 7.41 19.10
C ILE A 222 -12.85 6.68 18.48
N PHE A 223 -13.01 5.40 18.17
CA PHE A 223 -12.09 4.65 17.34
C PHE A 223 -12.59 4.65 15.90
N PHE A 224 -11.71 4.91 14.93
CA PHE A 224 -12.03 4.84 13.51
C PHE A 224 -11.04 3.96 12.76
N GLY A 225 -11.52 2.89 12.15
CA GLY A 225 -10.75 2.10 11.18
C GLY A 225 -10.97 2.63 9.76
N GLY A 226 -9.96 3.28 9.19
CA GLY A 226 -10.03 3.83 7.84
C GLY A 226 -8.86 4.76 7.54
N ILE A 227 -9.02 5.52 6.47
CA ILE A 227 -7.94 6.35 5.89
C ILE A 227 -8.14 7.85 6.12
N TYR A 228 -7.07 8.63 5.89
CA TYR A 228 -7.07 10.07 6.20
C TYR A 228 -8.20 10.90 5.57
N PRO A 229 -8.67 10.68 4.31
CA PRO A 229 -9.67 11.56 3.71
C PRO A 229 -10.97 11.59 4.51
N GLU A 230 -11.48 10.42 4.90
CA GLU A 230 -12.64 10.29 5.76
C GLU A 230 -12.35 10.70 7.21
N ALA A 231 -11.22 10.25 7.77
CA ALA A 231 -10.86 10.51 9.16
C ALA A 231 -10.78 12.01 9.47
N ALA A 232 -10.18 12.79 8.57
CA ALA A 232 -10.01 14.22 8.75
C ALA A 232 -11.34 14.99 8.74
N LEU A 233 -12.29 14.56 7.89
CA LEU A 233 -13.64 15.11 7.85
C LEU A 233 -14.46 14.66 9.07
N LEU A 234 -14.34 13.40 9.49
CA LEU A 234 -14.98 12.86 10.69
C LEU A 234 -14.57 13.65 11.94
N VAL A 235 -13.27 13.84 12.16
CA VAL A 235 -12.79 14.57 13.34
C VAL A 235 -13.23 16.03 13.30
N ARG A 236 -13.13 16.71 12.15
CA ARG A 236 -13.57 18.10 11.99
C ARG A 236 -15.06 18.27 12.30
N GLN A 237 -15.91 17.45 11.68
CA GLN A 237 -17.35 17.53 11.87
C GLN A 237 -17.78 17.07 13.27
N ALA A 238 -17.04 16.15 13.90
CA ALA A 238 -17.27 15.78 15.30
C ALA A 238 -17.07 17.00 16.21
N ARG A 239 -15.98 17.75 16.03
CA ARG A 239 -15.73 18.98 16.79
C ARG A 239 -16.76 20.07 16.52
N GLU A 240 -17.19 20.26 15.27
CA GLU A 240 -18.29 21.18 14.89
C GLU A 240 -19.59 20.85 15.64
N LEU A 241 -19.86 19.56 15.88
CA LEU A 241 -21.01 19.08 16.65
C LEU A 241 -20.79 19.09 18.17
N GLY A 242 -19.66 19.61 18.67
CA GLY A 242 -19.30 19.62 20.09
C GLY A 242 -18.96 18.25 20.67
N LEU A 243 -18.65 17.27 19.82
CA LEU A 243 -18.16 15.96 20.22
C LEU A 243 -16.63 16.02 20.34
N ILE A 244 -16.15 16.26 21.56
CA ILE A 244 -14.72 16.50 21.86
C ILE A 244 -13.98 15.26 22.38
N ALA A 245 -14.61 14.08 22.33
CA ALA A 245 -13.95 12.82 22.70
C ALA A 245 -12.65 12.62 21.90
N PRO A 246 -11.56 12.13 22.52
CA PRO A 246 -10.35 11.74 21.80
C PRO A 246 -10.68 10.82 20.63
N PHE A 247 -10.05 11.10 19.49
CA PHE A 247 -10.18 10.32 18.27
C PHE A 247 -8.94 9.42 18.15
N ILE A 248 -9.15 8.14 17.88
CA ILE A 248 -8.09 7.15 17.75
C ILE A 248 -8.26 6.44 16.42
N SER A 249 -7.18 6.28 15.65
CA SER A 249 -7.22 5.58 14.36
C SER A 249 -5.98 4.72 14.12
N GLY A 250 -5.89 4.16 12.92
CA GLY A 250 -4.76 3.36 12.45
C GLY A 250 -3.76 4.15 11.63
N ASP A 251 -2.75 3.43 11.15
CA ASP A 251 -1.68 3.92 10.29
C ASP A 251 -2.16 4.60 8.99
N GLY A 252 -3.34 4.22 8.48
CA GLY A 252 -3.97 4.83 7.31
C GLY A 252 -4.31 6.32 7.46
N THR A 253 -4.19 6.88 8.67
CA THR A 253 -4.38 8.31 8.96
C THR A 253 -3.08 9.10 9.13
N TYR A 254 -1.92 8.43 9.08
CA TYR A 254 -0.61 9.07 9.17
C TYR A 254 -0.25 9.77 7.85
N ASP A 255 -0.83 10.94 7.61
CA ASP A 255 -0.54 11.78 6.44
C ASP A 255 -0.65 13.27 6.81
N GLN A 256 0.21 14.11 6.24
CA GLN A 256 0.13 15.57 6.42
C GLN A 256 -1.22 16.14 5.98
N LYS A 257 -1.85 15.56 4.96
CA LYS A 257 -3.19 15.94 4.48
C LYS A 257 -4.28 15.74 5.52
N PHE A 258 -4.12 14.79 6.45
CA PHE A 258 -5.02 14.68 7.60
C PHE A 258 -5.05 15.99 8.39
N LEU A 259 -3.86 16.51 8.75
CA LEU A 259 -3.71 17.73 9.52
C LEU A 259 -4.24 18.96 8.75
N GLU A 260 -3.98 19.04 7.45
CA GLU A 260 -4.47 20.13 6.61
C GLU A 260 -6.02 20.16 6.53
N ILE A 261 -6.66 19.01 6.37
CA ILE A 261 -8.12 18.90 6.20
C ILE A 261 -8.85 19.10 7.53
N ALA A 262 -8.34 18.49 8.60
CA ALA A 262 -8.93 18.57 9.94
C ALA A 262 -8.63 19.92 10.62
N GLY A 263 -7.50 20.55 10.30
CA GLY A 263 -7.07 21.80 10.92
C GLY A 263 -6.95 21.66 12.44
N PRO A 264 -7.38 22.67 13.23
CA PRO A 264 -7.32 22.60 14.68
C PRO A 264 -8.08 21.42 15.31
N ALA A 265 -9.05 20.83 14.59
CA ALA A 265 -9.80 19.68 15.08
C ALA A 265 -8.95 18.40 15.20
N ALA A 266 -7.80 18.35 14.52
CA ALA A 266 -6.85 17.25 14.61
C ALA A 266 -6.22 17.11 16.01
N ASP A 267 -6.16 18.20 16.78
CA ASP A 267 -5.51 18.19 18.08
C ASP A 267 -6.16 17.16 19.03
N GLY A 268 -5.31 16.43 19.75
CA GLY A 268 -5.71 15.31 20.61
C GLY A 268 -6.14 14.04 19.87
N THR A 269 -5.85 13.93 18.56
CA THR A 269 -6.00 12.66 17.81
C THR A 269 -4.79 11.76 18.03
N TYR A 270 -5.04 10.47 18.22
CA TYR A 270 -4.02 9.44 18.31
C TYR A 270 -4.13 8.49 17.11
N LEU A 271 -3.01 7.90 16.70
CA LEU A 271 -3.01 6.82 15.73
C LEU A 271 -1.96 5.77 16.10
N THR A 272 -2.16 4.54 15.65
CA THR A 272 -1.09 3.53 15.68
C THR A 272 -0.22 3.67 14.44
N PHE A 273 1.10 3.56 14.62
CA PHE A 273 2.05 3.55 13.52
C PHE A 273 3.24 2.65 13.86
N GLY A 274 4.06 2.35 12.84
CA GLY A 274 5.36 1.75 13.06
C GLY A 274 6.28 2.65 13.89
N PRO A 275 7.37 2.12 14.48
CA PRO A 275 8.36 2.94 15.16
C PRO A 275 8.94 4.02 14.23
N ASP A 276 9.37 5.14 14.80
CA ASP A 276 9.94 6.24 14.03
C ASP A 276 11.20 5.75 13.30
N PRO A 277 11.33 5.96 11.97
CA PRO A 277 12.55 5.65 11.24
C PRO A 277 13.82 6.22 11.91
N ALA A 278 13.73 7.36 12.60
CA ALA A 278 14.83 7.98 13.34
C ALA A 278 15.37 7.11 14.49
N ASP A 279 14.56 6.19 15.02
CA ASP A 279 14.99 5.27 16.07
C ASP A 279 15.91 4.16 15.53
N PHE A 280 16.05 4.01 14.21
CA PHE A 280 16.89 2.99 13.59
C PHE A 280 18.22 3.58 13.08
N PRO A 281 19.38 3.09 13.57
CA PRO A 281 20.69 3.59 13.13
C PRO A 281 20.91 3.53 11.62
N GLN A 282 20.33 2.54 10.95
CA GLN A 282 20.46 2.34 9.50
C GLN A 282 19.70 3.40 8.68
N SER A 283 18.69 4.04 9.25
CA SER A 283 17.87 5.05 8.58
C SER A 283 18.51 6.44 8.63
N GLN A 284 19.50 6.66 9.50
CA GLN A 284 20.12 7.98 9.71
C GLN A 284 20.83 8.54 8.48
N ALA A 285 21.29 7.68 7.57
CA ALA A 285 21.88 8.11 6.31
C ALA A 285 20.84 8.60 5.28
N PHE A 286 19.55 8.35 5.54
CA PHE A 286 18.42 8.66 4.66
C PHE A 286 17.59 9.87 5.15
N LEU A 287 17.53 10.11 6.47
CA LEU A 287 16.84 11.23 7.11
C LEU A 287 17.65 12.54 7.01
#